data_AF-A0A954L8K7-F1
#
_entry.id   AF-A0A954L8K7-F1
#
_cell.length_a   1.000
_cell.length_b   1.000
_cell.length_c   1.000
_cell.angle_alpha   90.00
_cell.angle_beta   90.00
_cell.angle_gamma   90.00
#
_symmetry.space_group_name_H-M   'P 1'
#
loop_
_entity.id
_entity.type
_entity.pdbx_description
1 polymer ?
#
loop_
_entity_poly.entity_id
_entity_poly.type
_entity_poly.pdbx_seq_one_letter_code
_entity_poly.pdbx_strand_id
1 'polypeptide(L)'
;FPHDYRTLNGRPGGKGGMPVNYAEGKIDLSLFDLDADVGETTDVKADHPDVVERLTALADIIRSELGDGPRKGSAIRPAGQIERKND
;
A
#
# COMPACT_ATOMS: atom_id res chain seq x y z
N PHE A 1 -2.22 6.27 -4.95
CA PHE A 1 -1.47 5.34 -5.80
C PHE A 1 0.01 5.64 -5.74
N PRO A 2 0.53 6.84 -6.11
CA PRO A 2 1.88 7.19 -5.70
C PRO A 2 2.00 7.14 -4.18
N HIS A 3 3.09 6.58 -3.68
CA HIS A 3 3.34 6.45 -2.25
C HIS A 3 4.83 6.28 -1.98
N ASP A 4 5.20 6.56 -0.74
CA ASP A 4 6.54 6.29 -0.24
C ASP A 4 6.59 4.88 0.36
N TYR A 5 7.74 4.23 0.28
CA TYR A 5 7.97 2.91 0.83
C TYR A 5 9.34 2.82 1.49
N ARG A 6 9.49 1.89 2.43
CA ARG A 6 10.76 1.67 3.12
C ARG A 6 11.58 0.62 2.38
N THR A 7 12.86 0.89 2.22
CA THR A 7 13.81 -0.01 1.56
C THR A 7 15.15 -0.01 2.28
N LEU A 8 15.89 -1.11 2.16
CA LEU A 8 17.31 -1.13 2.56
C LEU A 8 18.21 -0.54 1.48
N ASN A 9 17.72 -0.35 0.25
CA ASN A 9 18.46 0.17 -0.90
C ASN A 9 19.84 -0.50 -1.07
N GLY A 10 19.86 -1.83 -1.02
CA GLY A 10 21.08 -2.65 -1.12
C GLY A 10 21.94 -2.74 0.15
N ARG A 11 21.57 -2.08 1.25
CA ARG A 11 22.27 -2.19 2.54
C ARG A 11 22.02 -3.55 3.20
N PRO A 12 22.99 -4.09 3.94
CA PRO A 12 22.78 -5.31 4.70
C PRO A 12 21.72 -5.11 5.78
N GLY A 13 20.92 -6.15 6.01
CA GLY A 13 20.00 -6.20 7.14
C GLY A 13 20.73 -6.20 8.49
N GLY A 14 20.00 -5.87 9.54
CA GLY A 14 20.51 -5.93 10.90
C GLY A 14 20.83 -7.36 11.37
N LYS A 15 21.60 -7.47 12.45
CA LYS A 15 22.06 -8.76 13.02
C LYS A 15 21.63 -8.88 14.48
N GLY A 16 21.40 -10.12 14.93
CA GLY A 16 21.07 -10.40 16.34
C GLY A 16 19.74 -9.82 16.82
N GLY A 17 18.75 -9.70 15.93
CA GLY A 17 17.43 -9.12 16.25
C GLY A 17 17.39 -7.59 16.27
N MET A 18 18.52 -6.90 16.05
CA MET A 18 18.56 -5.45 15.98
C MET A 18 18.26 -4.97 14.55
N PRO A 19 17.28 -4.09 14.33
CA PRO A 19 17.00 -3.54 13.00
C PRO A 19 18.06 -2.52 12.57
N VAL A 20 18.11 -2.24 11.27
CA VAL A 20 18.90 -1.13 10.69
C VAL A 20 17.97 -0.02 10.20
N ASN A 21 18.52 1.19 10.06
CA ASN A 21 17.78 2.32 9.52
C ASN A 21 17.44 2.07 8.05
N TYR A 22 16.14 2.12 7.74
CA TYR A 22 15.63 2.08 6.38
C TYR A 22 15.89 3.41 5.66
N ALA A 23 16.02 3.34 4.35
CA ALA A 23 15.84 4.48 3.46
C ALA A 23 14.37 4.53 3.01
N GLU A 24 13.92 5.73 2.62
CA GLU A 24 12.63 5.90 1.96
C GLU A 24 12.84 5.97 0.45
N GLY A 25 12.08 5.16 -0.29
CA GLY A 25 11.90 5.27 -1.72
C GLY A 25 10.52 5.82 -2.01
N LYS A 26 10.32 6.30 -3.24
CA LYS A 26 9.02 6.77 -3.73
C LYS A 26 8.70 6.04 -5.03
N ILE A 27 7.45 5.63 -5.17
CA ILE A 27 6.93 5.07 -6.41
C ILE A 27 5.78 5.96 -6.91
N ASP A 28 5.73 6.15 -8.23
CA ASP A 28 4.62 6.85 -8.87
C ASP A 28 3.47 5.88 -9.15
N LEU A 29 2.42 6.33 -9.85
CA LEU A 29 1.42 5.41 -10.35
C LEU A 29 2.10 4.47 -11.35
N SER A 30 2.04 3.16 -11.11
CA SER A 30 2.69 2.13 -11.90
C SER A 30 1.83 0.88 -12.01
N LEU A 31 2.04 0.09 -13.07
CA LEU A 31 1.41 -1.20 -13.31
C LEU A 31 2.50 -2.24 -13.56
N PHE A 32 2.43 -3.36 -12.85
CA PHE A 32 3.39 -4.46 -12.96
C PHE A 32 2.68 -5.75 -13.34
N ASP A 33 3.32 -6.55 -14.19
CA ASP A 33 2.93 -7.92 -14.49
C ASP A 33 3.75 -8.87 -13.61
N LEU A 34 3.14 -9.42 -12.56
CA LEU A 34 3.84 -10.27 -11.59
C LEU A 34 4.17 -11.66 -12.13
N ASP A 35 3.49 -12.13 -13.19
CA ASP A 35 3.79 -13.42 -13.80
C ASP A 35 5.11 -13.34 -14.59
N ALA A 36 5.35 -12.21 -15.27
CA ALA A 36 6.58 -11.95 -16.00
C ALA A 36 7.69 -11.28 -15.15
N ASP A 37 7.32 -10.48 -14.15
CA ASP A 37 8.22 -9.66 -13.33
C ASP A 37 7.77 -9.61 -11.86
N VAL A 38 8.04 -10.70 -11.15
CA VAL A 38 7.78 -10.81 -9.69
C VAL A 38 8.54 -9.76 -8.85
N GLY A 39 9.58 -9.14 -9.42
CA GLY A 39 10.40 -8.13 -8.76
C GLY A 39 9.84 -6.72 -8.87
N GLU A 40 8.73 -6.52 -9.61
CA GLU A 40 8.10 -5.22 -9.85
C GLU A 40 9.11 -4.18 -10.39
N THR A 41 9.99 -4.62 -11.29
CA THR A 41 11.08 -3.80 -11.84
C THR A 41 10.69 -3.00 -13.08
N THR A 42 9.65 -3.43 -13.80
CA THR A 42 9.26 -2.89 -15.10
C THR A 42 7.83 -2.35 -15.07
N ASP A 43 7.69 -1.03 -15.09
CA ASP A 43 6.38 -0.36 -15.17
C ASP A 43 5.83 -0.42 -16.60
N VAL A 44 4.72 -1.12 -16.79
CA VAL A 44 4.04 -1.31 -18.08
C VAL A 44 2.78 -0.47 -18.23
N LYS A 45 2.53 0.51 -17.35
CA LYS A 45 1.28 1.29 -17.35
C LYS A 45 0.98 2.00 -18.68
N ALA A 46 2.02 2.46 -19.37
CA ALA A 46 1.88 3.23 -20.60
C ALA A 46 1.37 2.36 -21.76
N ASP A 47 1.69 1.08 -21.73
CA ASP A 47 1.33 0.11 -22.76
C ASP A 47 -0.07 -0.51 -22.51
N HIS A 48 -0.59 -0.38 -21.28
CA HIS A 48 -1.87 -0.98 -20.86
C HIS A 48 -2.81 0.02 -20.14
N PRO A 49 -3.20 1.14 -20.78
CA PRO A 49 -4.04 2.17 -20.15
C PRO A 49 -5.44 1.68 -19.76
N ASP A 50 -6.00 0.72 -20.51
CA ASP A 50 -7.29 0.09 -20.23
C ASP A 50 -7.26 -0.75 -18.94
N VAL A 51 -6.14 -1.46 -18.70
CA VAL A 51 -5.92 -2.21 -17.46
C VAL A 51 -5.78 -1.27 -16.28
N VAL A 52 -5.04 -0.17 -16.45
CA VAL A 52 -4.90 0.87 -15.42
C VAL A 52 -6.25 1.46 -15.04
N GLU A 53 -7.09 1.80 -16.02
CA GLU A 53 -8.43 2.35 -15.78
C GLU A 53 -9.31 1.35 -15.02
N ARG A 54 -9.36 0.09 -15.48
CA ARG A 54 -10.15 -0.97 -14.84
C ARG A 54 -9.75 -1.19 -13.39
N LEU A 55 -8.45 -1.33 -13.11
CA LEU A 55 -7.95 -1.55 -11.76
C LEU A 55 -8.14 -0.31 -10.87
N THR A 56 -8.01 0.89 -11.44
CA THR A 56 -8.26 2.14 -10.72
C THR A 56 -9.72 2.23 -10.26
N ALA A 57 -10.67 1.91 -11.13
CA ALA A 57 -12.09 1.89 -10.79
C ALA A 57 -12.40 0.90 -9.65
N LEU A 58 -11.82 -0.31 -9.71
CA LEU A 58 -11.97 -1.30 -8.63
C LEU A 58 -11.37 -0.80 -7.31
N ALA A 59 -10.18 -0.20 -7.35
CA ALA A 59 -9.55 0.37 -6.17
C ALA A 59 -10.41 1.46 -5.55
N ASP A 60 -11.00 2.35 -6.34
CA ASP A 60 -11.84 3.44 -5.83
C ASP A 60 -13.11 2.96 -5.14
N ILE A 61 -13.74 1.89 -5.64
CA ILE A 61 -14.85 1.22 -4.96
C ILE A 61 -14.41 0.76 -3.57
N ILE A 62 -13.30 0.03 -3.47
CA ILE A 62 -12.81 -0.51 -2.20
C ILE A 62 -12.37 0.61 -1.24
N ARG A 63 -11.74 1.68 -1.75
CA ARG A 63 -11.41 2.86 -0.93
C ARG A 63 -12.65 3.53 -0.34
N SER A 64 -13.78 3.50 -1.06
CA SER A 64 -15.03 4.06 -0.54
C SER A 64 -15.61 3.23 0.60
N GLU A 65 -15.43 1.91 0.55
CA GLU A 65 -15.95 0.98 1.55
C GLU A 65 -15.04 0.88 2.78
N LEU A 66 -13.75 0.59 2.57
CA LEU A 66 -12.81 0.31 3.65
C LEU A 66 -12.06 1.56 4.13
N GLY A 67 -11.98 2.59 3.30
CA GLY A 67 -11.13 3.76 3.52
C GLY A 67 -9.74 3.56 2.95
N ASP A 68 -8.94 4.63 2.97
CA ASP A 68 -7.54 4.65 2.54
C ASP A 68 -6.84 5.89 3.11
N GLY A 69 -5.86 5.68 3.99
CA GLY A 69 -5.19 6.75 4.72
C GLY A 69 -6.17 7.70 5.43
N PRO A 70 -6.24 8.99 5.05
CA PRO A 70 -7.19 9.94 5.65
C PRO A 70 -8.64 9.73 5.19
N ARG A 71 -8.91 8.97 4.13
CA ARG A 71 -10.27 8.69 3.65
C ARG A 71 -10.94 7.67 4.57
N LYS A 72 -12.04 8.07 5.22
CA LYS A 72 -12.86 7.17 6.02
C LYS A 72 -13.80 6.35 5.13
N GLY A 73 -13.75 5.02 5.25
CA GLY A 73 -14.64 4.11 4.56
C GLY A 73 -16.04 4.02 5.18
N SER A 74 -17.04 3.77 4.35
CA SER A 74 -18.45 3.63 4.75
C SER A 74 -18.73 2.35 5.55
N ALA A 75 -17.92 1.30 5.36
CA ALA A 75 -18.07 -0.02 5.98
C ALA A 75 -17.14 -0.24 7.19
N ILE A 76 -16.46 0.81 7.69
CA ILE A 76 -15.61 0.70 8.88
C ILE A 76 -16.45 0.34 10.11
N ARG A 77 -16.05 -0.72 10.80
CA ARG A 77 -16.70 -1.15 12.05
C ARG A 77 -16.43 -0.15 13.19
N PRO A 78 -17.41 0.14 14.06
CA PRO A 78 -17.17 0.96 15.24
C PRO A 78 -16.17 0.27 16.18
N ALA A 79 -15.40 1.08 16.90
CA ALA A 79 -14.54 0.56 17.96
C ALA A 79 -15.39 -0.11 19.05
N GLY A 80 -14.91 -1.23 19.59
CA GLY A 80 -15.53 -1.86 20.75
C GLY A 80 -15.53 -0.89 21.93
N GLN A 81 -16.68 -0.73 22.59
CA GLN A 81 -16.80 0.08 23.79
C GLN A 81 -16.91 -0.84 25.01
N ILE A 82 -16.13 -0.53 26.04
CA ILE A 82 -16.30 -1.10 27.38
C ILE A 82 -16.95 -0.04 28.27
N GLU A 83 -17.96 -0.43 29.05
CA GLU A 83 -18.52 0.47 30.05
C GLU A 83 -17.46 0.76 31.10
N ARG A 84 -17.23 2.06 31.36
CA ARG A 84 -16.42 2.48 32.50
C ARG A 84 -17.21 2.15 33.76
N LYS A 85 -16.79 1.13 34.50
CA LYS A 85 -17.25 0.97 35.88
C LYS A 85 -16.74 2.16 36.68
N ASN A 86 -17.66 2.91 37.27
CA ASN A 86 -17.34 3.82 38.35
C ASN A 86 -17.22 2.98 39.62
N ASP A 87 -16.07 3.08 40.29
CA ASP A 87 -15.80 2.45 41.58
C ASP A 87 -16.68 3.05 42.70
#